data_AF-A0A095SDF5-F1
#
_entry.id   AF-A0A095SDF5-F1
#
_cell.length_a   1.000
_cell.length_b   1.000
_cell.length_c   1.000
_cell.angle_alpha   90.00
_cell.angle_beta   90.00
_cell.angle_gamma   90.00
#
_symmetry.space_group_name_H-M   'P 1'
#
loop_
_entity.id
_entity.type
_entity.pdbx_description
1 polymer ?
#
loop_
_entity_poly.entity_id
_entity_poly.type
_entity_poly.pdbx_seq_one_letter_code
_entity_poly.pdbx_strand_id
1 'polypeptide(L)'
;MTLAWTQQASGDSGVRHLVQCPGDSEAGIKTGLEAALEKAVALLDTNVGDDARYLLCGWDDAAAVLTIVVSDDSKTVDAPEQVQCQFENRDSAVDVDLVQFLIRDYLTTCTAFLGWSLLAAFHEGDRQRSRLL
;
A
#
# COMPACT_ATOMS: atom_id res chain seq x y z
N MET A 1 -0.15 -18.54 -2.93
CA MET A 1 -0.54 -18.88 -1.56
C MET A 1 -1.59 -17.88 -1.14
N THR A 2 -2.71 -18.29 -0.55
CA THR A 2 -3.75 -17.36 -0.10
C THR A 2 -3.36 -16.82 1.26
N LEU A 3 -2.96 -15.54 1.33
CA LEU A 3 -2.68 -14.89 2.60
C LEU A 3 -3.97 -14.73 3.42
N ALA A 4 -3.85 -14.83 4.75
CA ALA A 4 -4.98 -14.68 5.66
C ALA A 4 -5.26 -13.19 5.92
N TRP A 5 -6.28 -12.66 5.24
CA TRP A 5 -6.73 -11.28 5.40
C TRP A 5 -7.70 -11.14 6.58
N THR A 6 -7.52 -10.08 7.37
CA THR A 6 -8.45 -9.65 8.43
C THR A 6 -9.05 -8.31 8.04
N GLN A 7 -10.32 -8.09 8.33
CA GLN A 7 -10.97 -6.79 8.13
C GLN A 7 -11.25 -6.13 9.47
N GLN A 8 -10.95 -4.85 9.59
CA GLN A 8 -11.26 -4.03 10.76
C GLN A 8 -11.99 -2.77 10.33
N ALA A 9 -12.99 -2.35 11.09
CA ALA A 9 -13.64 -1.06 10.85
C ALA A 9 -12.65 0.09 11.07
N SER A 10 -12.67 1.07 10.16
CA SER A 10 -11.83 2.26 10.18
C SER A 10 -12.74 3.49 10.11
N GLY A 11 -13.01 4.13 11.25
CA GLY A 11 -13.92 5.29 11.33
C GLY A 11 -15.40 4.92 11.13
N ASP A 12 -16.21 5.89 10.69
CA ASP A 12 -17.67 5.77 10.58
C ASP A 12 -18.16 4.87 9.43
N SER A 13 -17.34 4.62 8.39
CA SER A 13 -17.72 3.78 7.24
C SER A 13 -16.56 3.10 6.50
N GLY A 14 -15.32 3.27 6.93
CA GLY A 14 -14.16 2.69 6.26
C GLY A 14 -13.84 1.26 6.72
N VAL A 15 -13.12 0.51 5.90
CA VAL A 15 -12.60 -0.82 6.23
C VAL A 15 -11.09 -0.86 6.00
N ARG A 16 -10.36 -1.33 7.01
CA ARG A 16 -8.96 -1.70 6.88
C ARG A 16 -8.85 -3.20 6.61
N HIS A 17 -8.19 -3.56 5.52
CA HIS A 17 -7.82 -4.93 5.18
C HIS A 17 -6.38 -5.15 5.61
N LEU A 18 -6.18 -5.99 6.61
CA LEU A 18 -4.88 -6.26 7.21
C LEU A 18 -4.40 -7.65 6.84
N VAL A 19 -3.11 -7.76 6.60
CA VAL A 19 -2.41 -9.02 6.42
C VAL A 19 -1.10 -8.99 7.17
N GLN A 20 -0.72 -10.14 7.73
CA GLN A 20 0.61 -10.35 8.30
C GLN A 20 1.43 -11.21 7.35
N CYS A 21 2.66 -10.77 7.09
CA CYS A 21 3.56 -11.38 6.13
C CYS A 21 4.94 -11.61 6.78
N PRO A 22 5.66 -12.66 6.37
CA PRO A 22 7.05 -12.84 6.78
C PRO A 22 7.92 -11.70 6.19
N GLY A 23 8.70 -11.06 7.05
CA GLY A 23 9.69 -10.04 6.69
C GLY A 23 11.14 -10.47 6.86
N ASP A 24 11.37 -11.76 7.11
CA ASP A 24 12.68 -12.37 7.39
C ASP A 24 13.54 -12.59 6.13
N SER A 25 13.02 -12.24 4.96
CA SER A 25 13.70 -12.37 3.67
C SER A 25 13.15 -11.39 2.64
N GLU A 26 13.97 -10.99 1.68
CA GLU A 26 13.55 -10.16 0.54
C GLU A 26 12.36 -10.78 -0.22
N ALA A 27 12.37 -12.11 -0.40
CA ALA A 27 11.28 -12.83 -1.07
C ALA A 27 9.96 -12.77 -0.26
N GLY A 28 10.04 -12.84 1.06
CA GLY A 28 8.88 -12.70 1.95
C GLY A 28 8.30 -11.29 1.89
N ILE A 29 9.17 -10.28 1.99
CA ILE A 29 8.79 -8.87 1.82
C ILE A 29 8.12 -8.65 0.47
N LYS A 30 8.78 -9.05 -0.62
CA LYS A 30 8.24 -8.91 -1.98
C LYS A 30 6.86 -9.54 -2.10
N THR A 31 6.69 -10.78 -1.64
CA THR A 31 5.39 -11.46 -1.65
C THR A 31 4.32 -10.68 -0.88
N GLY A 32 4.66 -10.14 0.30
CA GLY A 32 3.73 -9.35 1.09
C GLY A 32 3.39 -7.99 0.48
N LEU A 33 4.37 -7.32 -0.17
CA LEU A 33 4.15 -6.07 -0.89
C LEU A 33 3.25 -6.29 -2.10
N GLU A 34 3.55 -7.29 -2.93
CA GLU A 34 2.76 -7.63 -4.11
C GLU A 34 1.32 -7.98 -3.75
N ALA A 35 1.11 -8.77 -2.68
CA ALA A 35 -0.24 -9.11 -2.25
C ALA A 35 -1.01 -7.91 -1.69
N ALA A 36 -0.34 -6.99 -1.00
CA ALA A 36 -0.94 -5.75 -0.53
C ALA A 36 -1.34 -4.83 -1.69
N LEU A 37 -0.47 -4.70 -2.68
CA LEU A 37 -0.73 -3.90 -3.88
C LEU A 37 -1.85 -4.53 -4.72
N GLU A 38 -1.83 -5.85 -4.92
CA GLU A 38 -2.90 -6.58 -5.60
C GLU A 38 -4.25 -6.35 -4.91
N LYS A 39 -4.29 -6.45 -3.58
CA LYS A 39 -5.49 -6.19 -2.80
C LYS A 39 -5.96 -4.74 -2.93
N ALA A 40 -5.05 -3.78 -2.91
CA ALA A 40 -5.38 -2.37 -3.07
C ALA A 40 -5.92 -2.07 -4.48
N VAL A 41 -5.32 -2.67 -5.51
CA VAL A 41 -5.78 -2.57 -6.90
C VAL A 41 -7.18 -3.16 -7.06
N ALA A 42 -7.46 -4.30 -6.45
CA ALA A 42 -8.78 -4.92 -6.45
C ALA A 42 -9.87 -4.09 -5.73
N LEU A 43 -9.48 -3.11 -4.91
CA LEU A 43 -10.39 -2.20 -4.21
C LEU A 43 -10.55 -0.85 -4.93
N LEU A 44 -9.85 -0.62 -6.04
CA LEU A 44 -9.92 0.65 -6.78
C LEU A 44 -11.32 0.93 -7.33
N ASP A 45 -12.06 -0.09 -7.76
CA ASP A 45 -13.46 0.08 -8.19
C ASP A 45 -14.37 0.67 -7.10
N THR A 46 -14.02 0.46 -5.83
CA THR A 46 -14.76 1.02 -4.68
C THR A 46 -14.16 2.34 -4.21
N ASN A 47 -12.84 2.49 -4.30
CA ASN A 47 -12.12 3.63 -3.74
C ASN A 47 -11.93 4.81 -4.68
N VAL A 48 -12.00 4.59 -6.00
CA VAL A 48 -11.83 5.65 -7.00
C VAL A 48 -13.17 6.34 -7.22
N GLY A 49 -13.30 7.54 -6.66
CA GLY A 49 -14.37 8.50 -6.96
C GLY A 49 -13.86 9.71 -7.72
N ASP A 50 -14.72 10.72 -7.90
CA ASP A 50 -14.43 11.92 -8.70
C ASP A 50 -13.20 12.70 -8.22
N ASP A 51 -12.96 12.74 -6.91
CA ASP A 51 -11.85 13.48 -6.29
C ASP A 51 -10.57 12.63 -6.10
N ALA A 52 -10.60 11.34 -6.46
CA ALA A 52 -9.47 10.45 -6.25
C ALA A 52 -8.30 10.80 -7.19
N ARG A 53 -7.12 11.02 -6.61
CA ARG A 53 -5.93 11.47 -7.36
C ARG A 53 -4.71 10.61 -7.14
N TYR A 54 -4.49 10.17 -5.91
CA TYR A 54 -3.27 9.47 -5.53
C TYR A 54 -3.56 8.07 -5.01
N LEU A 55 -2.72 7.12 -5.39
CA LEU A 55 -2.53 5.87 -4.65
C LEU A 55 -1.28 6.05 -3.77
N LEU A 56 -1.50 6.29 -2.47
CA LEU A 56 -0.45 6.54 -1.51
C LEU A 56 0.03 5.22 -0.89
N CYS A 57 1.32 4.95 -1.02
CA CYS A 57 2.03 3.85 -0.39
C CYS A 57 2.88 4.41 0.76
N GLY A 58 2.37 4.30 1.98
CA GLY A 58 3.02 4.76 3.20
C GLY A 58 3.80 3.65 3.88
N TRP A 59 5.10 3.80 4.01
CA TRP A 59 5.95 2.89 4.76
C TRP A 59 6.25 3.46 6.15
N ASP A 60 5.98 2.67 7.18
CA ASP A 60 6.46 2.90 8.55
C ASP A 60 7.59 1.90 8.84
N ASP A 61 8.82 2.40 8.82
CA ASP A 61 10.00 1.58 9.07
C ASP A 61 10.02 1.04 10.52
N ALA A 62 9.64 1.85 11.50
CA ALA A 62 9.68 1.46 12.90
C ALA A 62 8.67 0.34 13.22
N ALA A 63 7.49 0.40 12.60
CA ALA A 63 6.45 -0.63 12.75
C ALA A 63 6.59 -1.79 11.75
N ALA A 64 7.43 -1.64 10.72
CA ALA A 64 7.49 -2.53 9.55
C ALA A 64 6.11 -2.73 8.90
N VAL A 65 5.38 -1.63 8.70
CA VAL A 65 4.02 -1.64 8.15
C VAL A 65 3.96 -0.83 6.86
N LEU A 66 3.44 -1.47 5.80
CA LEU A 66 2.98 -0.77 4.61
C LEU A 66 1.49 -0.45 4.76
N THR A 67 1.11 0.80 4.52
CA THR A 67 -0.29 1.22 4.37
C THR A 67 -0.50 1.73 2.95
N ILE A 68 -1.50 1.21 2.25
CA ILE A 68 -1.90 1.64 0.92
C ILE A 68 -3.31 2.23 0.99
N VAL A 69 -3.47 3.44 0.47
CA VAL A 69 -4.75 4.15 0.47
C VAL A 69 -4.90 5.01 -0.77
N VAL A 70 -6.12 5.10 -1.29
CA VAL A 70 -6.47 6.10 -2.31
C VAL A 70 -6.82 7.41 -1.62
N SER A 71 -6.29 8.51 -2.10
CA SER A 71 -6.48 9.83 -1.50
C SER A 71 -6.72 10.90 -2.56
N ASP A 72 -7.27 12.02 -2.12
CA ASP A 72 -7.52 13.21 -2.94
C ASP A 72 -6.22 13.95 -3.31
N ASP A 73 -6.33 15.03 -4.10
CA ASP A 73 -5.17 15.82 -4.53
C ASP A 73 -4.39 16.43 -3.34
N SER A 74 -5.09 16.79 -2.25
CA SER A 74 -4.46 17.32 -1.04
C SER A 74 -3.77 16.25 -0.16
N LYS A 75 -4.04 14.97 -0.43
CA LYS A 75 -3.60 13.81 0.38
C LYS A 75 -4.16 13.81 1.81
N THR A 76 -5.29 14.46 2.03
CA THR A 76 -5.90 14.62 3.36
C THR A 76 -7.23 13.89 3.50
N VAL A 77 -7.89 13.57 2.38
CA VAL A 77 -9.15 12.83 2.36
C VAL A 77 -8.89 11.45 1.78
N ASP A 78 -8.91 10.45 2.65
CA ASP A 78 -8.71 9.05 2.29
C ASP A 78 -10.02 8.39 1.87
N ALA A 79 -9.94 7.51 0.87
CA ALA A 79 -11.01 6.60 0.50
C ALA A 79 -11.33 5.62 1.65
N PRO A 80 -12.56 5.06 1.70
CA PRO A 80 -13.02 4.26 2.82
C PRO A 80 -12.23 2.95 3.00
N GLU A 81 -11.82 2.30 1.90
CA GLU A 81 -11.09 1.04 1.99
C GLU A 81 -9.58 1.29 2.02
N GLN A 82 -8.89 0.70 3.00
CA GLN A 82 -7.43 0.82 3.14
C GLN A 82 -6.82 -0.57 3.26
N VAL A 83 -5.60 -0.73 2.76
CA VAL A 83 -4.86 -1.98 2.86
C VAL A 83 -3.64 -1.79 3.73
N GLN A 84 -3.42 -2.70 4.68
CA GLN A 84 -2.23 -2.72 5.53
C GLN A 84 -1.56 -4.08 5.48
N CYS A 85 -0.24 -4.06 5.31
CA CYS A 85 0.61 -5.24 5.35
C CYS A 85 1.66 -5.03 6.43
N GLN A 86 1.62 -5.89 7.45
CA GLN A 86 2.56 -5.89 8.55
C GLN A 86 3.60 -6.99 8.34
N PHE A 87 4.88 -6.64 8.43
CA PHE A 87 5.97 -7.58 8.25
C PHE A 87 6.55 -8.00 9.59
N GLU A 88 6.51 -9.30 9.87
CA GLU A 88 7.08 -9.87 11.09
C GLU A 88 8.56 -10.21 10.91
N ASN A 89 9.36 -10.07 11.97
CA ASN A 89 10.79 -10.41 11.97
C ASN A 89 11.57 -9.76 10.82
N ARG A 90 11.31 -8.47 10.56
CA ARG A 90 11.93 -7.73 9.45
C ARG A 90 13.45 -7.89 9.46
N ASP A 91 14.00 -8.39 8.36
CA ASP A 91 15.43 -8.42 8.13
C ASP A 91 15.96 -6.99 8.03
N SER A 92 17.05 -6.71 8.74
CA SER A 92 17.80 -5.46 8.67
C SER A 92 18.33 -5.14 7.26
N ALA A 93 18.44 -6.14 6.37
CA ALA A 93 18.78 -5.95 4.97
C ALA A 93 17.64 -5.29 4.15
N VAL A 94 16.42 -5.24 4.69
CA VAL A 94 15.27 -4.59 4.07
C VAL A 94 15.30 -3.12 4.45
N ASP A 95 15.80 -2.32 3.53
CA ASP A 95 15.75 -0.87 3.60
C ASP A 95 14.53 -0.31 2.85
N VAL A 96 14.28 0.98 3.08
CA VAL A 96 13.19 1.71 2.44
C VAL A 96 13.37 1.76 0.92
N ASP A 97 14.61 1.88 0.43
CA ASP A 97 14.89 1.97 -1.00
C ASP A 97 14.47 0.69 -1.72
N LEU A 98 14.71 -0.49 -1.13
CA LEU A 98 14.24 -1.77 -1.62
C LEU A 98 12.70 -1.83 -1.64
N VAL A 99 12.05 -1.43 -0.54
CA VAL A 99 10.57 -1.39 -0.46
C VAL A 99 9.99 -0.48 -1.55
N GLN A 100 10.53 0.73 -1.70
CA GLN A 100 10.12 1.68 -2.71
C GLN A 100 10.32 1.12 -4.13
N PHE A 101 11.48 0.49 -4.38
CA PHE A 101 11.78 -0.16 -5.65
C PHE A 101 10.79 -1.27 -5.98
N LEU A 102 10.49 -2.16 -5.03
CA LEU A 102 9.57 -3.28 -5.23
C LEU A 102 8.13 -2.81 -5.51
N ILE A 103 7.67 -1.78 -4.80
CA ILE A 103 6.35 -1.19 -5.04
C ILE A 103 6.28 -0.60 -6.45
N ARG A 104 7.32 0.15 -6.86
CA ARG A 104 7.41 0.73 -8.20
C ARG A 104 7.44 -0.34 -9.29
N ASP A 105 8.25 -1.37 -9.12
CA ASP A 105 8.38 -2.49 -10.06
C ASP A 105 7.03 -3.19 -10.28
N TYR A 106 6.28 -3.43 -9.20
CA TYR A 106 4.93 -3.99 -9.30
C TYR A 106 3.95 -3.05 -10.00
N LEU A 107 3.86 -1.77 -9.57
CA LEU A 107 2.87 -0.84 -10.13
C LEU A 107 3.12 -0.53 -11.62
N THR A 108 4.38 -0.49 -12.05
CA THR A 108 4.73 -0.27 -13.47
C THR A 108 4.42 -1.48 -14.37
N THR A 109 4.25 -2.66 -13.79
CA THR A 109 3.90 -3.90 -14.50
C THR A 109 2.43 -4.31 -14.31
N CYS A 110 1.73 -3.70 -13.35
CA CYS A 110 0.33 -3.99 -13.04
C CYS A 110 -0.62 -3.28 -14.01
N THR A 111 -1.06 -4.00 -15.06
CA THR A 111 -2.02 -3.46 -16.04
C THR A 111 -3.36 -3.06 -15.43
N ALA A 112 -3.79 -3.74 -14.37
CA ALA A 112 -5.00 -3.40 -13.63
C ALA A 112 -4.89 -2.04 -12.93
N PHE A 113 -3.70 -1.65 -12.46
CA PHE A 113 -3.44 -0.31 -11.92
C PHE A 113 -3.30 0.74 -13.04
N LEU A 114 -2.57 0.42 -14.11
CA LEU A 114 -2.30 1.35 -15.22
C LEU A 114 -3.56 1.81 -15.97
N GLY A 115 -4.68 1.10 -15.82
CA GLY A 115 -5.99 1.52 -16.35
C GLY A 115 -6.62 2.69 -15.60
N TRP A 116 -6.15 3.01 -14.39
CA TRP A 116 -6.69 4.08 -13.55
C TRP A 116 -5.93 5.39 -13.75
N SER A 117 -6.64 6.51 -13.65
CA SER A 117 -6.05 7.87 -13.74
C SER A 117 -5.38 8.34 -12.43
N LEU A 118 -4.84 7.41 -11.64
CA LEU A 118 -4.22 7.67 -10.34
C LEU A 118 -2.71 7.88 -10.47
N LEU A 119 -2.17 8.73 -9.59
CA LEU A 119 -0.73 8.89 -9.41
C LEU A 119 -0.27 8.03 -8.24
N ALA A 120 0.63 7.08 -8.50
CA ALA A 120 1.29 6.33 -7.44
C ALA A 120 2.31 7.23 -6.73
N ALA A 121 2.23 7.32 -5.40
CA ALA A 121 3.20 8.05 -4.60
C ALA A 121 3.59 7.26 -3.36
N PHE A 122 4.86 7.34 -2.98
CA PHE A 122 5.43 6.69 -1.82
C PHE A 122 5.84 7.71 -0.76
N HIS A 123 5.60 7.42 0.51
CA HIS A 123 6.02 8.29 1.60
C HIS A 123 6.47 7.49 2.83
N GLU A 124 7.32 8.14 3.64
CA GLU A 124 7.87 7.59 4.87
C GLU A 124 7.39 8.45 6.05
N GLY A 125 6.26 8.08 6.66
CA GLY A 125 5.63 8.81 7.77
C GLY A 125 4.97 10.16 7.40
N ASP A 126 5.57 10.98 6.54
CA ASP A 126 5.03 12.28 6.12
C ASP A 126 4.45 12.23 4.70
N ARG A 127 3.12 12.17 4.61
CA ARG A 127 2.36 12.15 3.34
C ARG A 127 2.63 13.36 2.45
N GLN A 128 2.97 14.52 3.01
CA GLN A 128 3.25 15.73 2.22
C GLN A 128 4.64 15.68 1.56
N ARG A 129 5.53 14.83 2.07
CA ARG A 129 6.86 14.55 1.48
C ARG A 129 6.85 13.32 0.58
N SER A 130 5.69 12.93 0.07
CA SER A 130 5.55 11.80 -0.85
C SER A 130 6.32 12.03 -2.16
N ARG A 131 6.97 10.98 -2.68
CA ARG A 131 7.66 10.95 -3.97
C ARG A 131 6.83 10.15 -4.97
N LEU A 132 6.73 10.61 -6.21
CA LEU A 132 6.07 9.83 -7.27
C LEU A 132 6.90 8.58 -7.60
N LEU A 133 6.21 7.47 -7.86
CA LEU A 133 6.80 6.18 -8.24
C LEU A 133 6.87 6.02 -9.76
#